data_AF-A0A2N9JC34-F1
#
_entry.id   AF-A0A2N9JC34-F1
#
_cell.length_a   1.000
_cell.length_b   1.000
_cell.length_c   1.000
_cell.angle_alpha   90.00
_cell.angle_beta   90.00
_cell.angle_gamma   90.00
#
_symmetry.space_group_name_H-M   'P 1'
#
loop_
_entity.id
_entity.type
_entity.pdbx_description
1 polymer ?
#
loop_
_entity_poly.entity_id
_entity_poly.type
_entity_poly.pdbx_seq_one_letter_code
_entity_poly.pdbx_strand_id
1 'polypeptide(L)'
;MLIAAVGPDLPLLNTPMAIVGSAMVILADSDGDPMSPGLLWRNRAVQAVGDASYSLYLWHLPIYVFAVVILGSDIPALTRLLLVALALGIALASKRWVEDPFRKAPVLVASLPRTYLFGAALIVTVVGAAILVGGLNTR
;
A
#
# COMPACT_ATOMS: atom_id res chain seq x y z
N MET A 1 -24.14 6.67 -1.59
CA MET A 1 -24.67 7.03 -0.25
C MET A 1 -23.66 6.77 0.89
N LEU A 2 -22.33 6.77 0.61
CA LEU A 2 -21.27 6.53 1.60
C LEU A 2 -20.25 7.69 1.68
N ILE A 3 -20.58 8.84 1.09
CA ILE A 3 -19.80 10.09 1.14
C ILE A 3 -20.46 11.13 2.06
N ALA A 4 -21.75 10.95 2.41
CA ALA A 4 -22.53 11.89 3.21
C ALA A 4 -22.42 11.69 4.73
N ALA A 5 -21.64 10.71 5.20
CA ALA A 5 -21.38 10.46 6.63
C ALA A 5 -20.04 11.04 7.10
N VAL A 6 -19.59 12.11 6.45
CA VAL A 6 -18.35 12.83 6.74
C VAL A 6 -18.73 14.06 7.57
N GLY A 7 -18.88 13.88 8.88
CA GLY A 7 -19.27 14.93 9.83
C GLY A 7 -18.18 16.01 10.04
N PRO A 8 -18.51 17.18 10.62
CA PRO A 8 -17.57 18.29 10.85
C PRO A 8 -16.47 18.00 11.92
N ASP A 9 -16.53 16.84 12.57
CA ASP A 9 -15.66 16.31 13.63
C ASP A 9 -14.49 15.47 13.10
N LEU A 10 -14.17 15.59 11.81
CA LEU A 10 -13.12 14.80 11.17
C LEU A 10 -11.75 14.98 11.84
N PRO A 11 -10.98 13.89 12.03
CA PRO A 11 -9.53 13.94 12.24
C PRO A 11 -8.79 14.38 10.96
N LEU A 12 -9.30 15.42 10.30
CA LEU A 12 -8.69 16.09 9.17
C LEU A 12 -7.80 17.25 9.61
N LEU A 13 -8.04 17.81 10.82
CA LEU A 13 -7.26 18.94 11.33
C LEU A 13 -5.88 18.50 11.88
N ASN A 14 -5.76 17.24 12.34
CA ASN A 14 -4.49 16.65 12.76
C ASN A 14 -3.73 15.95 11.62
N THR A 15 -4.36 15.67 10.48
CA THR A 15 -3.68 15.13 9.28
C THR A 15 -2.54 16.03 8.80
N PRO A 16 -2.70 17.37 8.68
CA PRO A 16 -1.58 18.24 8.33
C PRO A 16 -0.49 18.20 9.40
N MET A 17 -0.83 18.06 10.68
CA MET A 17 0.17 17.92 11.74
C MET A 17 0.96 16.61 11.60
N ALA A 18 0.31 15.50 11.25
CA ALA A 18 0.99 14.23 10.97
C ALA A 18 1.86 14.31 9.71
N ILE A 19 1.37 14.92 8.62
CA ILE A 19 2.12 15.09 7.38
C ILE A 19 3.36 15.96 7.60
N VAL A 20 3.19 17.11 8.26
CA VAL A 20 4.29 18.03 8.57
C VAL A 20 5.27 17.38 9.55
N GLY A 21 4.79 16.67 10.57
CA GLY A 21 5.64 15.92 11.48
C GLY A 21 6.47 14.85 10.76
N SER A 22 5.85 14.05 9.89
CA SER A 22 6.57 13.07 9.07
C SER A 22 7.58 13.73 8.13
N ALA A 23 7.22 14.85 7.49
CA ALA A 23 8.14 15.60 6.64
C ALA A 23 9.33 16.14 7.43
N MET A 24 9.10 16.69 8.62
CA MET A 24 10.16 17.17 9.52
C MET A 24 11.09 16.05 9.95
N VAL A 25 10.56 14.86 10.29
CA VAL A 25 11.37 13.69 10.64
C VAL A 25 12.24 13.23 9.47
N ILE A 26 11.71 13.25 8.24
CA ILE A 26 12.48 12.91 7.03
C ILE A 26 13.55 13.98 6.75
N LEU A 27 13.21 15.26 6.88
CA LEU A 27 14.13 16.39 6.67
C LEU A 27 15.20 16.48 7.76
N ALA A 28 14.92 15.98 8.96
CA ALA A 28 15.86 15.96 10.08
C ALA A 28 17.02 14.97 9.88
N ASP A 29 17.02 14.20 8.78
CA ASP A 29 18.10 13.35 8.27
C ASP A 29 19.13 12.91 9.31
N SER A 30 18.93 11.73 9.89
CA SER A 30 19.78 11.18 10.96
C SER A 30 20.85 10.22 10.45
N ASP A 31 21.16 10.26 9.15
CA ASP A 31 22.14 9.36 8.54
C ASP A 31 23.53 9.55 9.17
N GLY A 32 23.97 8.54 9.94
CA GLY A 32 25.30 8.50 10.57
C GLY A 32 25.36 8.82 12.06
N ASP A 33 24.23 9.17 12.69
CA ASP A 33 24.18 9.41 14.14
C ASP A 33 24.22 8.08 14.93
N PRO A 34 25.18 7.87 15.86
CA PRO A 34 25.27 6.67 16.70
C PRO A 34 24.01 6.38 17.52
N MET A 35 23.20 7.40 17.79
CA MET A 35 21.95 7.28 18.54
C MET A 35 20.73 7.08 17.64
N SER A 36 20.91 7.10 16.31
CA SER A 36 19.84 6.76 15.38
C SER A 36 19.50 5.27 15.50
N PRO A 37 18.21 4.89 15.51
CA PRO A 37 17.83 3.48 15.46
C PRO A 37 18.17 2.85 14.10
N GLY A 38 18.79 3.58 13.16
CA GLY A 38 19.09 3.18 11.78
C GLY A 38 19.82 1.84 11.66
N LEU A 39 20.61 1.45 12.66
CA LEU A 39 21.27 0.14 12.70
C LEU A 39 20.25 -1.02 12.80
N LEU A 40 19.14 -0.84 13.53
CA LEU A 40 18.07 -1.81 13.67
C LEU A 40 17.24 -1.91 12.38
N TRP A 41 16.95 -0.78 11.74
CA TRP A 41 16.18 -0.72 10.47
C TRP A 41 16.99 -1.22 9.26
N ARG A 42 18.33 -1.16 9.32
CA ARG A 42 19.22 -1.76 8.31
C ARG A 42 19.29 -3.29 8.40
N ASN A 43 18.70 -3.91 9.43
CA ASN A 43 18.67 -5.36 9.52
C ASN A 43 17.81 -5.96 8.39
N ARG A 44 18.40 -6.87 7.62
CA ARG A 44 17.75 -7.56 6.49
C ARG A 44 16.50 -8.32 6.92
N ALA A 45 16.43 -8.79 8.17
CA ALA A 45 15.24 -9.44 8.69
C ALA A 45 14.05 -8.48 8.83
N VAL A 46 14.29 -7.27 9.35
CA VAL A 46 13.24 -6.24 9.50
C VAL A 46 12.74 -5.78 8.13
N GLN A 47 13.66 -5.58 7.18
CA GLN A 47 13.29 -5.24 5.79
C GLN A 47 12.51 -6.38 5.11
N ALA A 48 12.91 -7.64 5.32
CA ALA A 48 12.20 -8.78 4.74
C ALA A 48 10.76 -8.90 5.25
N VAL A 49 10.53 -8.62 6.55
CA VAL A 49 9.20 -8.57 7.15
C VAL A 49 8.39 -7.40 6.58
N GLY A 50 8.97 -6.21 6.52
CA GLY A 50 8.31 -5.03 5.91
C GLY A 50 7.89 -5.27 4.46
N ASP A 51 8.79 -5.87 3.68
CA ASP A 51 8.51 -6.22 2.28
C ASP A 51 7.42 -7.28 2.15
N ALA A 52 7.39 -8.29 3.04
CA ALA A 52 6.33 -9.30 3.03
C ALA A 52 4.97 -8.73 3.44
N SER A 53 4.95 -7.79 4.39
CA SER A 53 3.73 -7.10 4.82
C SER A 53 3.10 -6.29 3.69
N TYR A 54 3.90 -5.69 2.81
CA TYR A 54 3.39 -4.95 1.65
C TYR A 54 2.63 -5.86 0.68
N SER A 55 3.24 -6.97 0.26
CA SER A 55 2.59 -7.94 -0.63
C SER A 55 1.34 -8.54 0.03
N LEU A 56 1.39 -8.83 1.34
CA LEU A 56 0.23 -9.35 2.08
C LEU A 56 -0.92 -8.35 2.11
N TYR A 57 -0.64 -7.06 2.31
CA TYR A 57 -1.66 -6.01 2.29
C TYR A 57 -2.37 -5.93 0.94
N LEU A 58 -1.66 -6.16 -0.16
CA LEU A 58 -2.24 -6.12 -1.50
C LEU A 58 -3.22 -7.28 -1.75
N TRP A 59 -2.92 -8.48 -1.25
CA TRP A 59 -3.68 -9.69 -1.56
C TRP A 59 -4.73 -10.09 -0.51
N HIS A 60 -4.57 -9.74 0.77
CA HIS A 60 -5.53 -10.15 1.81
C HIS A 60 -6.94 -9.57 1.55
N LEU A 61 -7.01 -8.31 1.12
CA LEU A 61 -8.23 -7.55 0.90
C LEU A 61 -9.07 -8.08 -0.27
N PRO A 62 -8.52 -8.26 -1.49
CA PRO A 62 -9.27 -8.87 -2.59
C PRO A 62 -9.70 -10.30 -2.26
N ILE A 63 -8.85 -11.11 -1.63
CA ILE A 63 -9.20 -12.48 -1.22
C ILE A 63 -10.38 -12.48 -0.25
N TYR A 64 -10.36 -11.58 0.73
CA TYR A 64 -11.47 -11.43 1.67
C TYR A 64 -12.76 -10.97 0.98
N VAL A 65 -12.67 -9.97 0.09
CA VAL A 65 -13.83 -9.49 -0.69
C VAL A 65 -14.41 -10.61 -1.54
N PHE A 66 -13.58 -11.37 -2.27
CA PHE A 66 -14.05 -12.51 -3.05
C PHE A 66 -14.67 -13.59 -2.17
N ALA A 67 -14.07 -13.88 -1.01
CA ALA A 67 -14.61 -14.85 -0.08
C ALA A 67 -16.02 -14.44 0.42
N VAL A 68 -16.22 -13.17 0.76
CA VAL A 68 -17.54 -12.65 1.18
C VAL A 68 -18.55 -12.69 0.04
N VAL A 69 -18.14 -12.40 -1.20
CA VAL A 69 -19.03 -12.45 -2.37
C VAL A 69 -19.49 -13.87 -2.69
N ILE A 70 -18.61 -14.87 -2.55
CA ILE A 70 -18.90 -16.25 -2.94
C ILE A 70 -19.55 -17.04 -1.79
N LEU A 71 -19.05 -16.90 -0.56
CA LEU A 71 -19.49 -17.68 0.61
C LEU A 71 -20.48 -16.92 1.50
N GLY A 72 -20.68 -15.62 1.28
CA GLY A 72 -21.45 -14.75 2.18
C GLY A 72 -20.64 -14.28 3.39
N SER A 73 -21.29 -13.54 4.30
CA SER A 73 -20.63 -12.95 5.48
C SER A 73 -20.31 -13.96 6.59
N ASP A 74 -20.94 -15.14 6.56
CA ASP A 74 -20.83 -16.14 7.62
C ASP A 74 -19.75 -17.18 7.32
N ILE A 75 -18.50 -16.69 7.21
CA ILE A 75 -17.34 -17.52 6.88
C ILE A 75 -16.88 -18.27 8.15
N PRO A 76 -16.82 -19.62 8.16
CA PRO A 76 -16.30 -20.40 9.28
C PRO A 76 -14.85 -20.06 9.64
N ALA A 77 -14.48 -20.17 10.92
CA ALA A 77 -13.14 -19.80 11.40
C ALA A 77 -12.01 -20.56 10.68
N LEU A 78 -12.20 -21.85 10.40
CA LEU A 78 -11.24 -22.65 9.64
C LEU A 78 -11.06 -22.12 8.21
N THR A 79 -12.15 -21.75 7.54
CA THR A 79 -12.10 -21.16 6.20
C THR A 79 -11.38 -19.81 6.20
N ARG A 80 -11.58 -18.97 7.22
CA ARG A 80 -10.83 -17.72 7.38
C ARG A 80 -9.33 -17.97 7.51
N LEU A 81 -8.93 -18.97 8.30
CA LEU A 81 -7.52 -19.33 8.45
C LEU A 81 -6.91 -19.80 7.12
N LEU A 82 -7.63 -20.62 6.36
CA LEU A 82 -7.21 -21.07 5.03
C LEU A 82 -7.09 -19.90 4.04
N LEU A 83 -8.01 -18.93 4.09
CA LEU A 83 -7.95 -17.73 3.25
C LEU A 83 -6.73 -16.85 3.58
N VAL A 84 -6.37 -16.71 4.87
CA VAL A 84 -5.15 -16.01 5.28
C VAL A 84 -3.90 -16.76 4.81
N ALA A 85 -3.88 -18.08 4.95
CA ALA A 85 -2.78 -18.91 4.45
C ALA A 85 -2.63 -18.81 2.92
N LEU A 86 -3.75 -18.79 2.19
CA LEU A 86 -3.78 -18.58 0.75
C LEU A 86 -3.28 -17.18 0.38
N ALA A 87 -3.71 -16.14 1.10
CA ALA A 87 -3.24 -14.77 0.91
C ALA A 87 -1.74 -14.64 1.13
N LEU A 88 -1.20 -15.28 2.19
CA LEU A 88 0.23 -15.37 2.43
C LEU A 88 0.96 -16.08 1.29
N GLY A 89 0.44 -17.21 0.81
CA GLY A 89 1.03 -17.96 -0.30
C GLY A 89 1.08 -17.14 -1.60
N ILE A 90 -0.04 -16.50 -1.96
CA ILE A 90 -0.12 -15.64 -3.15
C ILE A 90 0.76 -14.40 -2.98
N ALA A 91 0.79 -13.78 -1.80
CA ALA A 91 1.64 -12.64 -1.51
C ALA A 91 3.13 -12.98 -1.68
N LEU A 92 3.58 -14.12 -1.17
CA LEU A 92 4.97 -14.57 -1.33
C LEU A 92 5.32 -14.89 -2.80
N ALA A 93 4.37 -15.48 -3.55
CA ALA A 93 4.54 -15.74 -4.98
C ALA A 93 4.60 -14.43 -5.79
N SER A 94 3.66 -13.51 -5.54
CA SER A 94 3.61 -12.16 -6.13
C SER A 94 4.88 -11.38 -5.83
N LYS A 95 5.36 -11.42 -4.58
CA LYS A 95 6.60 -10.76 -4.16
C LYS A 95 7.77 -11.21 -5.04
N ARG A 96 7.94 -12.52 -5.20
CA ARG A 96 9.08 -13.09 -5.91
C ARG A 96 8.98 -12.93 -7.43
N TRP A 97 7.79 -13.01 -8.00
CA TRP A 97 7.60 -13.11 -9.46
C TRP A 97 7.13 -11.81 -10.12
N VAL A 98 6.50 -10.92 -9.37
CA VAL A 98 5.99 -9.64 -9.87
C VAL A 98 6.76 -8.50 -9.20
N GLU A 99 6.75 -8.40 -7.88
CA GLU A 99 7.24 -7.20 -7.20
C GLU A 99 8.76 -7.06 -7.25
N ASP A 100 9.52 -8.12 -7.00
CA ASP A 100 10.99 -8.12 -7.07
C ASP A 100 11.53 -7.76 -8.46
N PRO A 101 11.03 -8.33 -9.58
CA PRO A 101 11.48 -7.94 -10.91
C PRO A 101 11.07 -6.50 -11.29
N PHE A 102 9.89 -6.02 -10.87
CA PHE A 102 9.50 -4.62 -11.10
C PHE A 102 10.30 -3.64 -10.22
N ARG A 103 10.59 -3.98 -8.96
CA ARG A 103 11.40 -3.15 -8.04
C ARG A 103 12.85 -3.01 -8.47
N LYS A 104 13.42 -4.06 -9.07
CA LYS A 104 14.82 -4.08 -9.53
C LYS A 104 14.96 -3.83 -11.03
N ALA A 105 13.86 -3.51 -11.73
CA ALA A 105 13.88 -3.24 -13.15
C ALA A 105 14.83 -2.06 -13.44
N PRO A 106 15.96 -2.28 -14.13
CA PRO A 106 16.98 -1.25 -14.31
C PRO A 106 16.44 -0.03 -15.06
N VAL A 107 15.41 -0.19 -15.88
CA VAL A 107 14.72 0.89 -16.60
C VAL A 107 14.00 1.88 -15.65
N LEU A 108 13.51 1.41 -14.48
CA LEU A 108 12.85 2.26 -13.49
C LEU A 108 13.82 2.79 -12.42
N VAL A 109 14.90 2.07 -12.11
CA VAL A 109 15.84 2.45 -11.04
C VAL A 109 16.99 3.33 -11.55
N ALA A 110 17.31 3.29 -12.86
CA ALA A 110 18.43 4.04 -13.43
C ALA A 110 18.19 5.56 -13.57
N SER A 111 16.95 6.04 -13.41
CA SER A 111 16.65 7.47 -13.57
C SER A 111 15.46 7.91 -12.71
N LEU A 112 15.76 8.55 -11.57
CA LEU A 112 14.81 9.22 -10.68
C LEU A 112 13.69 9.99 -11.40
N PRO A 113 13.97 10.90 -12.36
CA PRO A 113 12.91 11.67 -13.01
C PRO A 113 11.93 10.78 -13.81
N ARG A 114 12.41 9.66 -14.36
CA ARG A 114 11.58 8.74 -15.14
C ARG A 114 10.67 7.92 -14.23
N THR A 115 11.12 7.53 -13.05
CA THR A 115 10.31 6.88 -12.01
C THR A 115 9.18 7.80 -11.54
N TYR A 116 9.50 9.07 -11.24
CA TYR A 116 8.50 10.06 -10.82
C TYR A 116 7.49 10.37 -11.94
N LEU A 117 7.94 10.53 -13.19
CA LEU A 117 7.06 10.75 -14.34
C LEU A 117 6.14 9.55 -14.58
N PHE A 118 6.66 8.32 -14.46
CA PHE A 118 5.86 7.12 -14.61
C PHE A 118 4.80 7.02 -13.50
N GLY A 119 5.18 7.30 -12.24
CA GLY A 119 4.25 7.35 -11.12
C GLY A 119 3.17 8.43 -11.30
N ALA A 120 3.57 9.63 -11.72
CA ALA A 120 2.63 10.73 -11.99
C ALA A 120 1.66 10.39 -13.12
N ALA A 121 2.15 9.82 -14.23
CA ALA A 121 1.30 9.40 -15.33
C ALA A 121 0.27 8.34 -14.90
N LEU A 122 0.68 7.38 -14.06
CA LEU A 122 -0.20 6.33 -13.56
C LEU A 122 -1.29 6.90 -12.64
N ILE A 123 -0.93 7.83 -11.75
CA ILE A 123 -1.89 8.56 -10.90
C ILE A 123 -2.89 9.33 -11.76
N VAL A 124 -2.41 10.11 -12.74
CA VAL A 124 -3.28 10.87 -13.65
C VAL A 124 -4.24 9.95 -14.39
N THR A 125 -3.77 8.79 -14.83
CA THR A 125 -4.59 7.82 -15.56
C THR A 125 -5.67 7.21 -14.67
N VAL A 126 -5.32 6.79 -13.45
CA VAL A 126 -6.27 6.21 -12.49
C VAL A 126 -7.30 7.24 -12.04
N VAL A 127 -6.87 8.45 -11.70
CA VAL A 127 -7.76 9.54 -11.28
C VAL A 127 -8.67 9.95 -12.45
N GLY A 128 -8.12 10.08 -13.66
CA GLY A 128 -8.89 10.38 -14.86
C GLY A 128 -9.95 9.32 -15.16
N ALA A 129 -9.59 8.04 -15.08
CA ALA A 129 -10.52 6.93 -15.26
C ALA A 129 -11.63 6.92 -14.18
N ALA A 130 -11.28 7.18 -12.91
CA ALA A 130 -12.24 7.26 -11.82
C ALA A 130 -13.24 8.43 -12.01
N ILE A 131 -12.76 9.60 -12.45
CA ILE A 131 -13.60 10.76 -12.75
C ILE A 131 -14.53 10.47 -13.94
N LEU A 132 -14.02 9.86 -15.00
CA LEU A 132 -14.80 9.48 -16.18
C LEU A 132 -15.92 8.48 -15.82
N VAL A 133 -15.61 7.42 -15.09
CA VAL A 133 -16.60 6.42 -14.67
C VAL A 133 -17.62 7.04 -13.69
N GLY A 134 -17.18 7.87 -12.75
CA GLY A 134 -18.08 8.59 -11.84
C GLY A 134 -19.01 9.58 -12.55
N GLY A 135 -18.51 10.24 -13.60
CA GLY A 135 -19.29 11.16 -14.45
C GLY A 135 -20.29 10.48 -15.37
N LEU A 136 -20.04 9.23 -15.77
CA LEU A 136 -21.00 8.42 -16.54
C LEU A 136 -22.14 7.87 -15.67
N ASN A 137 -21.87 7.60 -14.39
CA ASN A 137 -22.85 7.04 -13.45
C ASN A 137 -23.80 8.08 -12.82
N THR A 138 -23.63 9.36 -13.16
CA THR A 138 -24.44 10.50 -12.67
C THR A 138 -25.42 11.04 -13.71
N ARG A 139 -25.51 10.42 -14.90
CA ARG A 139 -26.53 10.66 -15.91
C ARG A 139 -27.58 9.55 -15.91
#